data_AF-A0A2M6ZQ04-F1
#
_entry.id   AF-A0A2M6ZQ04-F1
#
_cell.length_a   1.000
_cell.length_b   1.000
_cell.length_c   1.000
_cell.angle_alpha   90.00
_cell.angle_beta   90.00
_cell.angle_gamma   90.00
#
_symmetry.space_group_name_H-M   'P 1'
#
loop_
_entity.id
_entity.type
_entity.pdbx_description
1 polymer ?
#
loop_
_entity_poly.entity_id
_entity_poly.type
_entity_poly.pdbx_seq_one_letter_code
_entity_poly.pdbx_strand_id
1 'polypeptide(L)'
;MILQEETGAGQVRVARRAPLEAVLRYVARVMPPPLPVLPPGARWLCRKKDLFILVVEHPPQCRTLRVSRGKKGEDDYHPYRLAFPYVIYVLTFYRDGFEEMKMFFRNRSWSSPTDTLYHTNLPNVRGEPGHYGSQRVCLRYRPEMLEGAPLAEAAPALLEFFWSTGFNQDIANSAFGRARDRDPRLASLEAWEAASRENPLFPLEVDWEPAGRDLPGLWSECLKLHGETAAPIATASELADILYRLPVGY
;
A
#
# COMPACT_ATOMS: atom_id res chain seq x y z
N MET A 1 -26.15 18.69 31.60
CA MET A 1 -26.30 19.96 32.33
C MET A 1 -25.99 21.10 31.37
N ILE A 2 -26.89 22.07 31.22
CA ILE A 2 -26.69 23.23 30.34
C ILE A 2 -26.21 24.37 31.24
N LEU A 3 -25.02 24.89 30.98
CA LEU A 3 -24.48 26.09 31.60
C LEU A 3 -24.59 27.21 30.56
N GLN A 4 -25.28 28.28 30.91
CA GLN A 4 -25.31 29.50 30.09
C GLN A 4 -24.34 30.49 30.71
N GLU A 5 -23.33 30.90 29.94
CA GLU A 5 -22.48 32.03 30.29
C GLU A 5 -22.81 33.17 29.33
N GLU A 6 -23.27 34.29 29.89
CA GLU A 6 -23.37 35.55 29.16
C GLU A 6 -21.96 36.11 28.99
N THR A 7 -21.51 36.18 27.75
CA THR A 7 -20.36 37.02 27.43
C THR A 7 -20.81 38.48 27.41
N GLY A 8 -19.99 39.40 27.93
CA GLY A 8 -20.33 40.83 28.11
C GLY A 8 -20.67 41.62 26.83
N ALA A 9 -20.83 40.94 25.69
CA ALA A 9 -21.27 41.49 24.41
C ALA A 9 -22.70 41.04 24.02
N GLY A 10 -23.48 40.46 24.93
CA GLY A 10 -24.86 40.02 24.66
C GLY A 10 -24.98 38.72 23.86
N GLN A 11 -23.88 37.98 23.68
CA GLN A 11 -23.90 36.63 23.11
C GLN A 11 -24.01 35.59 24.23
N VAL A 12 -25.09 34.80 24.20
CA VAL A 12 -25.31 33.67 25.10
C VAL A 12 -24.49 32.49 24.60
N ARG A 13 -23.44 32.13 25.34
CA ARG A 13 -22.65 30.93 25.06
C ARG A 13 -23.31 29.75 25.76
N VAL A 14 -23.96 28.88 24.99
CA VAL A 14 -24.60 27.67 25.53
C VAL A 14 -23.54 26.57 25.66
N ALA A 15 -23.00 26.38 26.87
CA ALA A 15 -22.10 25.28 27.18
C ALA A 15 -22.93 24.05 27.58
N ARG A 16 -22.90 23.00 26.76
CA ARG A 16 -23.54 21.72 27.09
C ARG A 16 -22.50 20.76 27.65
N ARG A 17 -22.73 20.26 28.86
CA ARG A 17 -21.97 19.13 29.41
C ARG A 17 -22.70 17.83 29.09
N ALA A 18 -22.00 16.93 28.42
CA ALA A 18 -22.41 15.56 28.16
C ALA A 18 -21.25 14.61 28.53
N PRO A 19 -21.55 13.35 28.92
CA PRO A 19 -20.50 12.34 29.06
C PRO A 19 -19.71 12.21 27.76
N LEU A 20 -18.38 12.11 27.85
CA LEU A 20 -17.50 12.02 26.68
C LEU A 20 -17.98 10.91 25.72
N GLU A 21 -18.32 9.75 26.26
CA GLU A 21 -18.83 8.62 25.49
C GLU A 21 -20.09 8.94 24.68
N ALA A 22 -21.02 9.73 25.23
CA ALA A 22 -22.23 10.14 24.53
C ALA A 22 -21.93 11.12 23.38
N VAL A 23 -20.96 12.02 23.58
CA VAL A 23 -20.47 12.93 22.52
C VAL A 23 -19.82 12.11 21.40
N LEU A 24 -18.97 11.15 21.74
CA LEU A 24 -18.29 10.30 20.75
C LEU A 24 -19.24 9.44 19.94
N ARG A 25 -20.22 8.79 20.59
CA ARG A 25 -21.25 8.04 19.88
C ARG A 25 -22.08 8.94 18.95
N TYR A 26 -22.40 10.15 19.41
CA TYR A 26 -23.13 11.12 18.58
C TYR A 26 -22.30 11.57 17.38
N VAL A 27 -21.05 11.97 17.59
CA VAL A 27 -20.11 12.38 16.54
C VAL A 27 -19.90 11.26 15.52
N ALA A 28 -19.63 10.04 15.96
CA ALA A 28 -19.46 8.89 15.06
C ALA A 28 -20.73 8.56 14.26
N ARG A 29 -21.92 8.87 14.80
CA ARG A 29 -23.21 8.66 14.14
C ARG A 29 -23.54 9.76 13.13
N VAL A 30 -23.23 11.02 13.44
CA VAL A 30 -23.64 12.19 12.64
C VAL A 30 -22.56 12.69 11.69
N MET A 31 -21.30 12.37 11.96
CA MET A 31 -20.17 12.55 11.06
C MET A 31 -19.65 11.16 10.72
N PRO A 32 -20.31 10.43 9.79
CA PRO A 32 -19.65 9.29 9.19
C PRO A 32 -18.29 9.80 8.68
N PRO A 33 -17.18 9.12 8.98
CA PRO A 33 -15.88 9.57 8.49
C PRO A 33 -16.03 9.75 6.98
N PRO A 34 -15.65 10.91 6.41
CA PRO A 34 -15.79 11.12 4.99
C PRO A 34 -15.12 9.96 4.29
N LEU A 35 -15.83 9.36 3.32
CA LEU A 35 -15.24 8.31 2.51
C LEU A 35 -13.95 8.89 1.93
N PRO A 36 -12.78 8.30 2.22
CA PRO A 36 -11.54 8.87 1.75
C PRO A 36 -11.58 8.89 0.23
N VAL A 37 -11.11 9.98 -0.37
CA VAL A 37 -10.83 9.97 -1.80
C VAL A 37 -9.77 8.90 -2.02
N LEU A 38 -10.14 7.88 -2.79
CA LEU A 38 -9.26 6.76 -3.08
C LEU A 38 -8.42 7.09 -4.32
N PRO A 39 -7.16 6.63 -4.38
CA PRO A 39 -6.35 6.82 -5.57
C PRO A 39 -6.91 6.03 -6.75
N PRO A 40 -6.56 6.43 -7.99
CA PRO A 40 -6.86 5.65 -9.18
C PRO A 40 -6.40 4.20 -9.04
N GLY A 41 -7.20 3.26 -9.52
CA GLY A 41 -6.90 1.84 -9.42
C GLY A 41 -7.12 1.24 -8.03
N ALA A 42 -7.64 2.00 -7.05
CA ALA A 42 -8.07 1.41 -5.78
C ALA A 42 -9.16 0.35 -6.03
N ARG A 43 -8.96 -0.83 -5.45
CA ARG A 43 -9.85 -1.98 -5.59
C ARG A 43 -10.30 -2.55 -4.25
N TRP A 44 -9.54 -2.32 -3.18
CA TRP A 44 -9.91 -2.69 -1.82
C TRP A 44 -9.44 -1.66 -0.83
N LEU A 45 -10.25 -1.41 0.19
CA LEU A 45 -9.83 -0.75 1.41
C LEU A 45 -10.41 -1.55 2.58
N CYS A 46 -9.54 -2.01 3.48
CA CYS A 46 -9.96 -2.65 4.72
C CYS A 46 -9.31 -1.93 5.90
N ARG A 47 -10.10 -1.57 6.91
CA ARG A 47 -9.65 -0.80 8.07
C ARG A 47 -10.14 -1.45 9.36
N LYS A 48 -9.25 -1.52 10.36
CA LYS A 48 -9.58 -1.82 11.76
C LYS A 48 -8.84 -0.84 12.66
N LYS A 49 -9.58 0.11 13.24
CA LYS A 49 -9.05 1.22 14.05
C LYS A 49 -8.01 2.03 13.25
N ASP A 50 -6.77 2.06 13.72
CA ASP A 50 -5.67 2.84 13.14
C ASP A 50 -4.89 2.07 12.08
N LEU A 51 -5.17 0.78 11.90
CA LEU A 51 -4.55 -0.05 10.89
C LEU A 51 -5.49 -0.16 9.69
N PHE A 52 -4.97 0.07 8.49
CA PHE A 52 -5.69 -0.23 7.26
C PHE A 52 -4.76 -0.69 6.16
N ILE A 53 -5.35 -1.43 5.22
CA ILE A 53 -4.71 -1.81 3.97
C ILE A 53 -5.49 -1.21 2.80
N LEU A 54 -4.75 -0.65 1.85
CA LEU A 54 -5.26 -0.15 0.59
C LEU A 54 -4.66 -1.01 -0.52
N VAL A 55 -5.54 -1.57 -1.36
CA VAL A 55 -5.14 -2.36 -2.52
C VAL A 55 -5.34 -1.53 -3.78
N VAL A 56 -4.25 -1.33 -4.51
CA VAL A 56 -4.23 -0.63 -5.79
C VAL A 56 -3.87 -1.64 -6.89
N GLU A 57 -4.60 -1.60 -8.00
CA GLU A 57 -4.32 -2.37 -9.20
C GLU A 57 -3.87 -1.41 -10.31
N HIS A 58 -2.73 -1.74 -10.93
CA HIS A 58 -2.41 -1.19 -12.23
C HIS A 58 -2.66 -2.21 -13.34
N PRO A 59 -3.25 -1.79 -14.48
CA PRO A 59 -3.43 -2.66 -15.63
C PRO A 59 -2.07 -3.04 -16.26
N PRO A 60 -2.06 -4.03 -17.18
CA PRO A 60 -0.87 -4.44 -17.91
C PRO A 60 -0.28 -3.24 -18.65
N GLN A 61 1.03 -3.05 -18.49
CA GLN A 61 1.72 -1.88 -19.02
C GLN A 61 3.21 -2.16 -19.17
N CYS A 62 3.86 -1.43 -20.07
CA CYS A 62 5.31 -1.38 -20.14
C CYS A 62 5.86 -0.30 -19.21
N ARG A 63 6.92 -0.60 -18.47
CA ARG A 63 7.67 0.38 -17.66
C ARG A 63 9.15 0.30 -17.98
N THR A 64 9.82 1.44 -17.93
CA THR A 64 11.28 1.49 -17.99
C THR A 64 11.84 1.37 -16.59
N LEU A 65 12.58 0.30 -16.32
CA LEU A 65 13.29 0.10 -15.06
C LEU A 65 14.75 0.46 -15.21
N ARG A 66 15.31 1.13 -14.20
CA ARG A 66 16.76 1.31 -14.07
C ARG A 66 17.31 0.16 -13.24
N VAL A 67 18.03 -0.78 -13.87
CA VAL A 67 18.54 -1.97 -13.18
C VAL A 67 20.06 -1.95 -13.16
N SER A 68 20.66 -2.18 -11.99
CA SER A 68 22.11 -2.35 -11.88
C SER A 68 22.53 -3.73 -12.40
N ARG A 69 23.61 -3.76 -13.18
CA ARG A 69 24.26 -5.03 -13.60
C ARG A 69 25.12 -5.62 -12.49
N GLY A 70 25.51 -4.82 -11.50
CA GLY A 70 26.28 -5.23 -10.34
C GLY A 70 25.41 -5.70 -9.17
N LYS A 71 26.07 -6.25 -8.14
CA LYS A 71 25.38 -6.64 -6.89
C LYS A 71 25.05 -5.41 -6.06
N LYS A 72 26.02 -4.53 -5.80
CA LYS A 72 25.79 -3.24 -5.14
C LYS A 72 25.55 -2.18 -6.19
N GLY A 73 24.71 -1.20 -5.90
CA GLY A 73 24.35 -0.07 -6.77
C GLY A 73 25.52 0.85 -7.15
N GLU A 74 26.54 0.28 -7.78
CA GLU A 74 27.52 0.94 -8.63
C GLU A 74 26.76 1.75 -9.69
N ASP A 75 27.34 2.85 -10.14
CA ASP A 75 26.68 3.88 -10.97
C ASP A 75 26.19 3.38 -12.35
N ASP A 76 26.43 2.12 -12.68
CA ASP A 76 26.07 1.51 -13.96
C ASP A 76 24.63 0.93 -13.94
N TYR A 77 23.66 1.83 -13.88
CA TYR A 77 22.24 1.50 -14.08
C TYR A 77 21.88 1.52 -15.57
N HIS A 78 21.34 0.42 -16.06
CA HIS A 78 20.85 0.30 -17.43
C HIS A 78 19.33 0.38 -17.48
N PRO A 79 18.76 1.15 -18.42
CA PRO A 79 17.32 1.16 -18.63
C PRO A 79 16.88 -0.12 -19.35
N TYR A 80 15.83 -0.76 -18.86
CA TYR A 80 15.14 -1.86 -19.55
C TYR A 80 13.65 -1.55 -19.64
N ARG A 81 13.08 -1.58 -20.84
CA ARG A 81 11.64 -1.39 -21.06
C ARG A 81 10.91 -2.72 -21.00
N LEU A 82 10.28 -2.99 -19.87
CA LEU A 82 9.72 -4.30 -19.54
C LEU A 82 8.20 -4.24 -19.48
N ALA A 83 7.54 -5.24 -20.05
CA ALA A 83 6.11 -5.45 -19.97
C ALA A 83 5.75 -6.14 -18.66
N PHE A 84 4.70 -5.67 -18.01
CA PHE A 84 4.16 -6.21 -16.76
C PHE A 84 2.72 -6.68 -16.94
N PRO A 85 2.30 -7.73 -16.22
CA PRO A 85 0.90 -8.12 -16.16
C PRO A 85 0.15 -7.11 -15.27
N TYR A 86 -1.04 -7.47 -14.77
CA TYR A 86 -1.67 -6.65 -13.73
C TYR A 86 -0.77 -6.65 -12.49
N VAL A 87 -0.46 -5.46 -11.98
CA VAL A 87 0.35 -5.28 -10.77
C VAL A 87 -0.55 -4.90 -9.62
N ILE A 88 -0.53 -5.70 -8.57
CA ILE A 88 -1.33 -5.51 -7.36
C ILE A 88 -0.41 -5.02 -6.25
N TYR A 89 -0.71 -3.84 -5.74
CA TYR A 89 -0.01 -3.23 -4.61
C TYR A 89 -0.89 -3.37 -3.37
N VAL A 90 -0.34 -3.91 -2.30
CA VAL A 90 -0.99 -3.97 -0.99
C VAL A 90 -0.22 -3.03 -0.08
N LEU A 91 -0.82 -1.88 0.20
CA LEU A 91 -0.24 -0.80 1.00
C LEU A 91 -0.79 -0.89 2.41
N THR A 92 0.08 -1.06 3.41
CA THR A 92 -0.29 -1.09 4.82
C THR A 92 0.04 0.25 5.47
N PHE A 93 -0.94 0.78 6.19
CA PHE A 93 -0.80 2.02 6.95
C PHE A 93 -1.23 1.82 8.40
N TYR A 94 -0.46 2.39 9.32
CA TYR A 94 -0.76 2.40 10.76
C TYR A 94 -0.64 3.81 11.31
N ARG A 95 -1.70 4.29 11.99
CA ARG A 95 -1.78 5.66 12.54
C ARG A 95 -1.42 6.73 11.50
N ASP A 96 -1.97 6.56 10.29
CA ASP A 96 -1.77 7.40 9.10
C ASP A 96 -0.34 7.41 8.54
N GLY A 97 0.56 6.60 9.12
CA GLY A 97 1.90 6.37 8.60
C GLY A 97 1.94 5.17 7.66
N PHE A 98 2.70 5.28 6.57
CA PHE A 98 3.03 4.13 5.73
C PHE A 98 3.95 3.15 6.49
N GLU A 99 3.56 1.87 6.53
CA GLU A 99 4.32 0.81 7.21
C GLU A 99 5.05 -0.09 6.21
N GLU A 100 4.31 -0.61 5.23
CA GLU A 100 4.86 -1.51 4.23
C GLU A 100 4.06 -1.52 2.93
N MET A 101 4.74 -1.93 1.86
CA MET A 101 4.14 -2.23 0.57
C MET A 101 4.51 -3.66 0.19
N LYS A 102 3.51 -4.46 -0.16
CA LYS A 102 3.70 -5.76 -0.82
C LYS A 102 3.24 -5.65 -2.28
N MET A 103 3.85 -6.41 -3.16
CA MET A 103 3.54 -6.41 -4.59
C MET A 103 3.30 -7.81 -5.12
N PHE A 104 2.28 -7.96 -5.95
CA PHE A 104 1.91 -9.24 -6.57
C PHE A 104 1.55 -9.02 -8.03
N PHE A 105 1.56 -10.10 -8.80
CA PHE A 105 1.05 -10.12 -10.17
C PHE A 105 -0.30 -10.83 -10.29
N ARG A 106 -0.99 -10.54 -11.40
CA ARG A 106 -2.15 -11.28 -11.91
C ARG A 106 -2.22 -11.29 -13.43
N ASN A 107 -2.71 -12.39 -14.00
CA ASN A 107 -2.95 -12.49 -15.45
C ASN A 107 -4.30 -11.92 -15.91
N ARG A 108 -5.15 -11.52 -14.97
CA ARG A 108 -6.47 -10.95 -15.23
C ARG A 108 -6.77 -9.85 -14.21
N SER A 109 -7.60 -8.90 -14.62
CA SER A 109 -8.10 -7.87 -13.70
C SER A 109 -8.74 -8.52 -12.48
N TRP A 110 -8.56 -7.86 -11.36
CA TRP A 110 -8.95 -8.34 -10.07
C TRP A 110 -10.48 -8.30 -9.90
N SER A 111 -11.06 -9.43 -9.51
CA SER A 111 -12.52 -9.63 -9.47
C SER A 111 -13.06 -9.99 -8.08
N SER A 112 -12.25 -10.67 -7.25
CA SER A 112 -12.63 -11.07 -5.88
C SER A 112 -11.42 -11.07 -4.95
N PRO A 113 -11.55 -10.67 -3.67
CA PRO A 113 -10.47 -10.70 -2.67
C PRO A 113 -9.77 -12.05 -2.49
N THR A 114 -10.43 -13.15 -2.85
CA THR A 114 -9.90 -14.52 -2.76
C THR A 114 -9.19 -14.97 -4.03
N ASP A 115 -9.15 -14.14 -5.07
CA ASP A 115 -8.49 -14.51 -6.32
C ASP A 115 -6.99 -14.71 -6.09
N THR A 116 -6.40 -15.67 -6.80
CA THR A 116 -4.97 -16.01 -6.67
C THR A 116 -4.07 -14.82 -6.97
N LEU A 117 -3.13 -14.57 -6.06
CA LEU A 117 -2.01 -13.65 -6.25
C LEU A 117 -0.77 -14.44 -6.64
N TYR A 118 0.03 -13.89 -7.55
CA TYR A 118 1.28 -14.51 -7.98
C TYR A 118 2.49 -13.75 -7.48
N HIS A 119 3.59 -14.48 -7.31
CA HIS A 119 4.89 -13.89 -7.06
C HIS A 119 5.30 -12.98 -8.22
N THR A 120 5.88 -11.84 -7.88
CA THR A 120 6.57 -10.97 -8.83
C THR A 120 7.89 -11.60 -9.26
N ASN A 121 8.51 -11.03 -10.29
CA ASN A 121 9.88 -11.31 -10.71
C ASN A 121 10.74 -10.04 -10.65
N LEU A 122 10.59 -9.24 -9.60
CA LEU A 122 11.33 -7.99 -9.44
C LEU A 122 12.49 -8.14 -8.45
N PRO A 123 13.68 -7.58 -8.74
CA PRO A 123 14.83 -7.70 -7.87
C PRO A 123 14.69 -6.87 -6.59
N ASN A 124 13.93 -5.75 -6.62
CA ASN A 124 13.60 -4.94 -5.44
C ASN A 124 12.41 -5.50 -4.62
N VAL A 125 11.96 -6.73 -4.89
CA VAL A 125 10.88 -7.39 -4.16
C VAL A 125 11.40 -8.68 -3.54
N ARG A 126 11.12 -8.89 -2.25
CA ARG A 126 11.55 -10.09 -1.54
C ARG A 126 10.78 -11.33 -2.03
N GLY A 127 11.50 -12.35 -2.47
CA GLY A 127 10.94 -13.61 -2.98
C GLY A 127 10.53 -14.59 -1.89
N GLU A 128 11.28 -14.69 -0.79
CA GLU A 128 11.01 -15.67 0.28
C GLU A 128 10.31 -15.06 1.51
N PRO A 129 9.53 -15.86 2.26
CA PRO A 129 8.97 -15.43 3.53
C PRO A 129 10.09 -15.13 4.53
N GLY A 130 10.17 -13.88 5.00
CA GLY A 130 11.03 -13.49 6.12
C GLY A 130 10.21 -13.14 7.36
N HIS A 131 10.85 -12.45 8.31
CA HIS A 131 10.20 -11.90 9.51
C HIS A 131 8.96 -11.02 9.20
N TYR A 132 8.86 -10.50 7.98
CA TYR A 132 7.77 -9.62 7.51
C TYR A 132 6.98 -10.23 6.34
N GLY A 133 7.00 -11.56 6.19
CA GLY A 133 6.34 -12.27 5.09
C GLY A 133 7.10 -12.20 3.76
N SER A 134 6.45 -12.66 2.69
CA SER A 134 6.97 -12.64 1.31
C SER A 134 6.46 -11.41 0.55
N GLN A 135 7.09 -11.12 -0.59
CA GLN A 135 6.65 -10.10 -1.55
C GLN A 135 6.67 -8.64 -1.04
N ARG A 136 7.39 -8.39 0.06
CA ARG A 136 7.65 -7.03 0.54
C ARG A 136 8.55 -6.28 -0.44
N VAL A 137 8.13 -5.08 -0.78
CA VAL A 137 8.88 -4.14 -1.61
C VAL A 137 9.96 -3.44 -0.79
N CYS A 138 11.17 -3.38 -1.33
CA CYS A 138 12.25 -2.57 -0.78
C CYS A 138 12.21 -1.16 -1.38
N LEU A 139 12.04 -0.15 -0.53
CA LEU A 139 12.03 1.26 -0.92
C LEU A 139 13.38 1.96 -0.68
N ARG A 140 14.39 1.23 -0.17
CA ARG A 140 15.69 1.73 0.33
C ARG A 140 15.60 2.68 1.53
N TYR A 141 14.69 3.65 1.51
CA TYR A 141 14.35 4.56 2.60
C TYR A 141 12.85 4.85 2.60
N ARG A 142 12.34 5.38 3.72
CA ARG A 142 10.95 5.82 3.81
C ARG A 142 10.83 7.17 3.10
N PRO A 143 9.96 7.31 2.09
CA PRO A 143 9.84 8.57 1.37
C PRO A 143 9.19 9.64 2.27
N GLU A 144 9.85 10.80 2.43
CA GLU A 144 9.39 11.88 3.33
C GLU A 144 8.06 12.50 2.89
N MET A 145 7.77 12.49 1.58
CA MET A 145 6.54 13.08 1.01
C MET A 145 5.24 12.34 1.40
N LEU A 146 5.33 11.25 2.16
CA LEU A 146 4.16 10.49 2.62
C LEU A 146 3.60 10.98 3.95
N GLU A 147 4.36 11.76 4.72
CA GLU A 147 3.94 12.17 6.06
C GLU A 147 2.84 13.23 5.98
N GLY A 148 1.66 12.91 6.51
CA GLY A 148 0.49 13.80 6.52
C GLY A 148 -0.23 13.95 5.17
N ALA A 149 0.24 13.28 4.11
CA ALA A 149 -0.39 13.35 2.79
C ALA A 149 -1.70 12.53 2.73
N PRO A 150 -2.77 13.03 2.08
CA PRO A 150 -3.98 12.26 1.85
C PRO A 150 -3.71 10.98 1.06
N LEU A 151 -4.51 9.93 1.27
CA LEU A 151 -4.32 8.63 0.59
C LEU A 151 -4.33 8.73 -0.95
N ALA A 152 -5.17 9.61 -1.51
CA ALA A 152 -5.23 9.87 -2.94
C ALA A 152 -3.90 10.39 -3.52
N GLU A 153 -3.06 11.02 -2.68
CA GLU A 153 -1.76 11.59 -3.06
C GLU A 153 -0.61 10.67 -2.64
N ALA A 154 -0.64 10.17 -1.41
CA ALA A 154 0.39 9.34 -0.83
C ALA A 154 0.59 8.02 -1.60
N ALA A 155 -0.50 7.36 -2.01
CA ALA A 155 -0.39 6.09 -2.72
C ALA A 155 0.23 6.25 -4.11
N PRO A 156 -0.25 7.13 -5.02
CA PRO A 156 0.43 7.36 -6.30
C PRO A 156 1.88 7.82 -6.15
N ALA A 157 2.17 8.70 -5.20
CA ALA A 157 3.54 9.16 -4.94
C ALA A 157 4.46 8.01 -4.50
N LEU A 158 3.99 7.12 -3.64
CA LEU A 158 4.71 5.93 -3.22
C LEU A 158 4.97 4.96 -4.38
N LEU A 159 3.96 4.73 -5.22
CA LEU A 159 4.08 3.85 -6.38
C LEU A 159 5.09 4.41 -7.38
N GLU A 160 5.01 5.70 -7.68
CA GLU A 160 5.95 6.38 -8.57
C GLU A 160 7.36 6.36 -8.00
N PHE A 161 7.50 6.66 -6.70
CA PHE A 161 8.78 6.59 -6.00
C PHE A 161 9.43 5.21 -6.19
N PHE A 162 8.70 4.12 -5.92
CA PHE A 162 9.20 2.77 -6.12
C PHE A 162 9.74 2.54 -7.53
N TRP A 163 8.95 2.87 -8.55
CA TRP A 163 9.34 2.65 -9.95
C TRP A 163 10.49 3.55 -10.42
N SER A 164 10.66 4.72 -9.81
CA SER A 164 11.77 5.65 -10.07
C SER A 164 13.10 5.20 -9.46
N THR A 165 13.07 4.28 -8.49
CA THR A 165 14.29 3.81 -7.82
C THR A 165 15.17 2.96 -8.73
N GLY A 166 16.44 2.85 -8.35
CA GLY A 166 17.35 1.87 -8.92
C GLY A 166 17.03 0.46 -8.41
N PHE A 167 16.87 -0.47 -9.34
CA PHE A 167 16.64 -1.90 -9.06
C PHE A 167 18.00 -2.60 -8.92
N ASN A 168 18.31 -3.04 -7.70
CA ASN A 168 19.59 -3.69 -7.39
C ASN A 168 19.40 -5.20 -7.23
N GLN A 169 20.44 -5.95 -7.56
CA GLN A 169 20.43 -7.42 -7.50
C GLN A 169 20.95 -7.97 -6.15
N ASP A 170 21.24 -7.11 -5.17
CA ASP A 170 21.75 -7.50 -3.84
C ASP A 170 20.68 -7.95 -2.85
N ILE A 171 19.39 -7.83 -3.16
CA ILE A 171 18.36 -8.39 -2.29
C ILE A 171 18.49 -9.91 -2.29
N ALA A 172 19.04 -10.44 -1.19
CA ALA A 172 19.10 -11.87 -0.94
C ALA A 172 17.69 -12.46 -1.07
N ASN A 173 17.57 -13.55 -1.85
CA ASN A 173 16.31 -14.23 -2.14
C ASN A 173 15.27 -13.30 -2.76
N SER A 174 15.68 -12.41 -3.67
CA SER A 174 14.76 -11.58 -4.46
C SER A 174 13.80 -12.43 -5.30
N ALA A 175 12.68 -11.84 -5.68
CA ALA A 175 11.65 -12.54 -6.45
C ALA A 175 12.08 -12.79 -7.91
N PHE A 176 13.10 -12.09 -8.41
CA PHE A 176 13.58 -12.19 -9.80
C PHE A 176 13.87 -13.62 -10.24
N GLY A 177 14.53 -14.42 -9.39
CA GLY A 177 14.88 -15.81 -9.72
C GLY A 177 13.69 -16.75 -9.89
N ARG A 178 12.49 -16.42 -9.38
CA ARG A 178 11.34 -17.33 -9.34
C ARG A 178 10.70 -17.59 -10.70
N ALA A 179 10.74 -16.59 -11.59
CA ALA A 179 10.15 -16.69 -12.92
C ALA A 179 11.17 -17.06 -14.00
N ARG A 180 12.47 -16.91 -13.72
CA ARG A 180 13.56 -17.15 -14.67
C ARG A 180 13.53 -18.54 -15.27
N ASP A 181 13.26 -19.55 -14.44
CA ASP A 181 13.31 -20.95 -14.85
C ASP A 181 11.91 -21.46 -15.30
N ARG A 182 10.89 -20.59 -15.30
CA ARG A 182 9.51 -20.92 -15.69
C ARG A 182 9.16 -20.51 -17.11
N ASP A 183 9.73 -19.41 -17.59
CA ASP A 183 9.46 -18.91 -18.94
C ASP A 183 10.78 -18.40 -19.58
N PRO A 184 11.18 -18.90 -20.76
CA PRO A 184 12.42 -18.47 -21.42
C PRO A 184 12.44 -16.98 -21.74
N ARG A 185 11.27 -16.35 -21.91
CA ARG A 185 11.15 -14.89 -22.11
C ARG A 185 11.57 -14.11 -20.86
N LEU A 186 11.62 -14.73 -19.69
CA LEU A 186 12.02 -14.13 -18.42
C LEU A 186 13.39 -14.61 -17.93
N ALA A 187 14.14 -15.34 -18.78
CA ALA A 187 15.44 -15.91 -18.42
C ALA A 187 16.51 -14.84 -18.10
N SER A 188 16.38 -13.64 -18.68
CA SER A 188 17.21 -12.47 -18.40
C SER A 188 16.42 -11.18 -18.63
N LEU A 189 16.98 -10.03 -18.22
CA LEU A 189 16.37 -8.72 -18.47
C LEU A 189 16.30 -8.40 -19.96
N GLU A 190 17.32 -8.80 -20.72
CA GLU A 190 17.40 -8.65 -22.17
C GLU A 190 16.35 -9.52 -22.88
N ALA A 191 16.19 -10.77 -22.45
CA ALA A 191 15.14 -11.65 -22.96
C ALA A 191 13.75 -11.08 -22.68
N TRP A 192 13.56 -10.54 -21.47
CA TRP A 192 12.29 -9.91 -21.08
C TRP A 192 12.03 -8.65 -21.90
N GLU A 193 13.01 -7.77 -22.08
CA GLU A 193 12.85 -6.59 -22.93
C GLU A 193 12.55 -6.95 -24.39
N ALA A 194 13.22 -7.95 -24.95
CA ALA A 194 12.96 -8.44 -26.30
C ALA A 194 11.51 -8.95 -26.44
N ALA A 195 11.07 -9.81 -25.53
CA ALA A 195 9.70 -10.32 -25.51
C ALA A 195 8.66 -9.20 -25.28
N SER A 196 8.99 -8.21 -24.44
CA SER A 196 8.13 -7.04 -24.18
C SER A 196 7.94 -6.18 -25.43
N ARG A 197 8.98 -6.09 -26.27
CA ARG A 197 8.94 -5.36 -27.55
C ARG A 197 8.11 -6.10 -28.60
N GLU A 198 8.20 -7.42 -28.62
CA GLU A 198 7.45 -8.26 -29.56
C GLU A 198 5.96 -8.34 -29.19
N ASN A 199 5.64 -8.58 -27.91
CA ASN A 199 4.28 -8.68 -27.41
C ASN A 199 4.17 -8.05 -26.01
N PRO A 200 3.69 -6.81 -25.86
CA PRO A 200 3.60 -6.16 -24.54
C PRO A 200 2.56 -6.80 -23.60
N LEU A 201 1.76 -7.75 -24.07
CA LEU A 201 0.79 -8.50 -23.28
C LEU A 201 1.24 -9.93 -22.94
N PHE A 202 2.42 -10.36 -23.42
CA PHE A 202 2.98 -11.68 -23.11
C PHE A 202 3.00 -12.02 -21.61
N PRO A 203 3.19 -11.06 -20.66
CA PRO A 203 3.20 -11.38 -19.25
C PRO A 203 1.88 -11.96 -18.73
N LEU A 204 0.76 -11.78 -19.46
CA LEU A 204 -0.54 -12.36 -19.12
C LEU A 204 -0.64 -13.86 -19.46
N GLU A 205 0.28 -14.38 -20.27
CA GLU A 205 0.35 -15.77 -20.70
C GLU A 205 1.31 -16.60 -19.84
N VAL A 206 2.13 -15.94 -19.03
CA VAL A 206 3.14 -16.59 -18.18
C VAL A 206 2.43 -17.35 -17.05
N ASP A 207 2.84 -18.60 -16.82
CA ASP A 207 2.42 -19.40 -15.68
C ASP A 207 3.18 -19.00 -14.41
N TRP A 208 2.78 -17.86 -13.84
CA TRP A 208 3.43 -17.32 -12.64
C TRP A 208 3.26 -18.24 -11.43
N GLU A 209 4.26 -18.26 -10.55
CA GLU A 209 4.18 -19.02 -9.30
C GLU A 209 3.12 -18.45 -8.35
N PRO A 210 2.13 -19.24 -7.91
CA PRO A 210 1.16 -18.78 -6.92
C PRO A 210 1.83 -18.39 -5.61
N ALA A 211 1.44 -17.25 -5.04
CA ALA A 211 2.01 -16.74 -3.79
C ALA A 211 1.47 -17.47 -2.53
N GLY A 212 0.48 -18.37 -2.70
CA GLY A 212 -0.16 -19.09 -1.60
C GLY A 212 -0.88 -18.17 -0.59
N ARG A 213 -1.27 -16.97 -1.03
CA ARG A 213 -1.96 -15.95 -0.24
C ARG A 213 -3.01 -15.26 -1.07
N ASP A 214 -4.09 -14.89 -0.41
CA ASP A 214 -5.13 -13.99 -0.91
C ASP A 214 -5.19 -12.73 -0.03
N LEU A 215 -6.04 -11.77 -0.39
CA LEU A 215 -6.14 -10.51 0.35
C LEU A 215 -6.65 -10.69 1.79
N PRO A 216 -7.69 -11.50 2.08
CA PRO A 216 -8.08 -11.84 3.46
C PRO A 216 -6.94 -12.43 4.29
N GLY A 217 -6.12 -13.29 3.70
CA GLY A 217 -4.94 -13.87 4.35
C GLY A 217 -3.88 -12.81 4.67
N LEU A 218 -3.59 -11.91 3.73
CA LEU A 218 -2.65 -10.80 3.93
C LEU A 218 -3.15 -9.82 5.01
N TRP A 219 -4.45 -9.53 5.01
CA TRP A 219 -5.07 -8.73 6.07
C TRP A 219 -4.93 -9.39 7.44
N SER A 220 -5.19 -10.68 7.52
CA SER A 220 -5.06 -11.45 8.76
C SER A 220 -3.61 -11.49 9.28
N GLU A 221 -2.63 -11.56 8.38
CA GLU A 221 -1.20 -11.46 8.71
C GLU A 221 -0.86 -10.07 9.27
N CYS A 222 -1.32 -9.01 8.61
CA CYS A 222 -1.16 -7.63 9.03
C CYS A 222 -1.72 -7.40 10.46
N LEU A 223 -2.93 -7.88 10.72
CA LEU A 223 -3.56 -7.81 12.04
C LEU A 223 -2.75 -8.54 13.13
N LYS A 224 -2.12 -9.68 12.80
CA LYS A 224 -1.28 -10.41 13.76
C LYS A 224 -0.01 -9.65 14.10
N LEU A 225 0.63 -9.01 13.11
CA LEU A 225 1.88 -8.28 13.29
C LEU A 225 1.73 -7.01 14.14
N HIS A 226 0.66 -6.25 13.92
CA HIS A 226 0.39 -5.02 14.67
C HIS A 226 -0.40 -5.24 15.97
N GLY A 227 -0.66 -6.51 16.31
CA GLY A 227 -1.49 -6.91 17.44
C GLY A 227 -2.96 -6.55 17.26
N GLU A 228 -3.80 -6.97 18.20
CA GLU A 228 -5.07 -6.28 18.35
C GLU A 228 -4.74 -4.85 18.74
N THR A 229 -5.03 -3.89 17.86
CA THR A 229 -5.10 -2.46 18.20
C THR A 229 -6.18 -2.17 19.27
N ALA A 230 -6.61 -3.19 20.03
CA ALA A 230 -7.70 -3.27 20.99
C ALA A 230 -7.56 -2.33 22.19
N ALA A 231 -6.38 -1.76 22.47
CA ALA A 231 -6.23 -0.76 23.51
C ALA A 231 -7.35 0.30 23.36
N PRO A 232 -8.22 0.47 24.39
CA PRO A 232 -9.21 1.53 24.39
C PRO A 232 -8.51 2.88 24.29
N ILE A 233 -9.16 3.87 23.68
CA ILE A 233 -8.71 5.26 23.76
C ILE A 233 -8.61 5.61 25.25
N ALA A 234 -7.38 5.82 25.73
CA ALA A 234 -7.08 5.96 27.14
C ALA A 234 -7.13 7.43 27.58
N THR A 235 -6.99 8.37 26.63
CA THR A 235 -6.91 9.80 26.95
C THR A 235 -7.71 10.68 25.99
N ALA A 236 -8.09 11.87 26.49
CA ALA A 236 -8.71 12.91 25.66
C ALA A 236 -7.75 13.44 24.57
N SER A 237 -6.43 13.33 24.77
CA SER A 237 -5.41 13.72 23.78
C SER A 237 -5.39 12.75 22.60
N GLU A 238 -5.44 11.44 22.86
CA GLU A 238 -5.55 10.42 21.81
C GLU A 238 -6.84 10.59 21.01
N LEU A 239 -7.94 10.90 21.70
CA LEU A 239 -9.19 11.22 21.03
C LEU A 239 -9.09 12.47 20.14
N ALA A 240 -8.49 13.55 20.66
CA ALA A 240 -8.34 14.79 19.91
C ALA A 240 -7.50 14.55 18.65
N ASP A 241 -6.40 13.81 18.78
CA ASP A 241 -5.53 13.42 17.67
C ASP A 241 -6.30 12.64 16.59
N ILE A 242 -7.12 11.64 16.97
CA ILE A 242 -7.99 10.91 16.05
C ILE A 242 -8.98 11.85 15.33
N LEU A 243 -9.58 12.80 16.06
CA LEU A 243 -10.54 13.75 15.48
C LEU A 243 -9.88 14.75 14.52
N TYR A 244 -8.63 15.17 14.77
CA TYR A 244 -7.87 16.06 13.88
C TYR A 244 -7.38 15.36 12.60
N ARG A 245 -7.21 14.04 12.64
CA ARG A 245 -6.79 13.21 11.49
C ARG A 245 -7.96 12.80 10.59
N LEU A 246 -9.20 13.02 11.02
CA LEU A 246 -10.34 12.88 10.13
C LEU A 246 -10.28 14.01 9.09
N PRO A 247 -10.36 13.71 7.78
CA PRO A 247 -10.40 14.76 6.77
C PRO A 247 -11.61 15.63 7.06
N VAL A 248 -11.41 16.88 7.48
CA VAL A 248 -12.50 17.85 7.54
C VAL A 248 -12.67 18.31 6.10
N GLY A 249 -13.62 17.71 5.39
CA GLY A 249 -14.02 18.20 4.07
C GLY A 249 -14.48 19.65 4.23
N TYR A 250 -13.69 20.58 3.68
CA TYR A 250 -14.12 21.93 3.38
C TYR A 250 -14.67 21.95 1.95
#